data_AF-A0A7U2QVF7-F1
#
_entry.id   AF-A0A7U2QVF7-F1
#
_cell.length_a   1.000
_cell.length_b   1.000
_cell.length_c   1.000
_cell.angle_alpha   90.00
_cell.angle_beta   90.00
_cell.angle_gamma   90.00
#
_symmetry.space_group_name_H-M   'P 1'
#
loop_
_entity.id
_entity.type
_entity.pdbx_description
1 polymer ?
#
loop_
_entity_poly.entity_id
_entity_poly.type
_entity_poly.pdbx_seq_one_letter_code
_entity_poly.pdbx_strand_id
1 'polypeptide(L)'
;MEGLATRHSYSLLLLLAQCTEMSLLINPRLLTRTGKQSLFAVPARSIALPSSPDVIDKSNFKVSQSIAKISPLSTERDQQPASCTKNWAERLDGINAKSRLPRSVQAVYLRPLRRKAEYGLPVCDLQLRSYSVRNVEFFADFAVRAAYYLKLPVSGPVPLPRIVERWTFPRSNFVHKKSQENFERITLRRLIQIKDGSPQAVQTWLAFLRKHALYGVGMKANVWEHESLDVFKNIDNAVPEVEGSLEPHLSHFGQRGGEGTQSPIPDLLGDMRLPKHRSPLTARSKLRLGLFSYPVLQAADILVHRATHVPVGEDQRQHLEFSRYTANSFNHLYGHIFPSPEALISPAKRVMSLKEPTLKMSKSHADSRSRILLTDSPYDIHRKVRAALTDSDASITYDPVRRPGVSNLIEILSHLDGRSCDDLSLEYKSASLRALKEDLAGRISDHLQGIRERYYSLMEDNSGYLDTVTEQGAQAARANADVTMKQIRKAMGL
;
A
#
# COMPACT_ATOMS: atom_id res chain seq x y z
N MET A 1 -7.96 37.34 -35.69
CA MET A 1 -6.59 36.81 -35.61
C MET A 1 -6.49 35.83 -34.44
N GLU A 2 -7.25 34.75 -34.53
CA GLU A 2 -7.32 33.66 -33.55
C GLU A 2 -7.16 32.38 -34.37
N GLY A 3 -6.04 31.68 -34.23
CA GLY A 3 -5.76 30.52 -35.10
C GLY A 3 -4.35 29.93 -35.03
N LEU A 4 -3.45 30.50 -34.22
CA LEU A 4 -2.05 30.02 -34.14
C LEU A 4 -1.60 29.59 -32.73
N ALA A 5 -2.46 29.68 -31.71
CA ALA A 5 -2.10 29.33 -30.32
C ALA A 5 -2.36 27.86 -29.93
N THR A 6 -3.08 27.08 -30.74
CA THR A 6 -3.51 25.70 -30.39
C THR A 6 -2.56 24.60 -30.86
N ARG A 7 -1.50 24.92 -31.63
CA ARG A 7 -0.56 23.91 -32.17
C ARG A 7 0.74 23.71 -31.36
N HIS A 8 1.00 24.51 -30.33
CA HIS A 8 2.22 24.37 -29.51
C HIS A 8 2.00 23.72 -28.13
N SER A 9 0.75 23.49 -27.72
CA SER A 9 0.44 22.85 -26.43
C SER A 9 0.48 21.31 -26.46
N TYR A 10 0.43 20.69 -27.65
CA TYR A 10 0.40 19.22 -27.78
C TYR A 10 1.79 18.55 -27.86
N SER A 11 2.86 19.31 -28.09
CA SER A 11 4.23 18.76 -28.16
C SER A 11 4.90 18.61 -26.79
N LEU A 12 4.42 19.32 -25.75
CA LEU A 12 4.98 19.24 -24.39
C LEU A 12 4.36 18.14 -23.53
N LEU A 13 3.20 17.60 -23.94
CA LEU A 13 2.46 16.55 -23.22
C LEU A 13 3.03 15.13 -23.40
N LEU A 14 3.96 14.93 -24.34
CA LEU A 14 4.58 13.62 -24.62
C LEU A 14 5.95 13.42 -23.97
N LEU A 15 6.57 14.47 -23.42
CA LEU A 15 7.94 14.42 -22.87
C LEU A 15 8.01 14.22 -21.35
N LEU A 16 6.92 14.45 -20.60
CA LEU A 16 6.91 14.31 -19.13
C LEU A 16 6.64 12.87 -18.64
N ALA A 17 6.35 11.92 -19.53
CA ALA A 17 6.07 10.53 -19.18
C ALA A 17 7.31 9.59 -19.22
N GLN A 18 8.52 10.12 -19.45
CA GLN A 18 9.73 9.30 -19.66
C GLN A 18 10.87 9.46 -18.65
N CYS A 19 10.78 10.34 -17.63
CA CYS A 19 11.93 10.61 -16.73
C CYS A 19 11.95 9.90 -15.36
N THR A 20 10.98 9.05 -15.01
CA THR A 20 11.03 8.28 -13.75
C THR A 20 11.48 6.84 -14.00
N GLU A 21 12.77 6.61 -14.24
CA GLU A 21 13.52 5.36 -13.91
C GLU A 21 14.93 5.39 -14.56
N MET A 22 15.76 6.36 -14.19
CA MET A 22 17.23 6.22 -14.32
C MET A 22 17.91 6.94 -13.16
N SER A 23 18.06 6.24 -12.04
CA SER A 23 18.95 6.67 -10.95
C SER A 23 19.41 5.48 -10.13
N LEU A 24 20.13 4.56 -10.76
CA LEU A 24 21.01 3.61 -10.08
C LEU A 24 22.16 3.24 -11.03
N LEU A 25 23.23 4.04 -11.02
CA LEU A 25 24.59 3.65 -11.38
C LEU A 25 25.51 4.85 -11.07
N ILE A 26 26.05 4.92 -9.85
CA ILE A 26 27.17 5.80 -9.53
C ILE A 26 28.31 4.89 -9.07
N ASN A 27 29.32 4.78 -9.93
CA ASN A 27 30.61 4.20 -9.60
C ASN A 27 31.54 5.32 -9.13
N PRO A 28 32.28 5.19 -8.00
CA PRO A 28 33.01 6.29 -7.40
C PRO A 28 34.49 6.25 -7.79
N ARG A 29 34.96 7.18 -8.62
CA ARG A 29 36.41 7.49 -8.71
C ARG A 29 36.66 8.95 -9.07
N LEU A 30 37.62 9.51 -8.33
CA LEU A 30 38.38 10.76 -8.54
C LEU A 30 37.71 12.06 -8.08
N LEU A 31 38.13 12.53 -6.90
CA LEU A 31 38.82 13.82 -6.74
C LEU A 31 39.53 13.86 -5.38
N THR A 32 40.82 14.19 -5.44
CA THR A 32 41.79 14.28 -4.34
C THR A 32 42.10 15.74 -4.03
N ARG A 33 42.55 15.99 -2.78
CA ARG A 33 43.19 17.20 -2.21
C ARG A 33 42.29 18.45 -2.10
N THR A 34 42.38 19.32 -1.09
CA THR A 34 43.15 19.47 0.17
C THR A 34 42.50 20.63 0.93
N GLY A 35 42.37 20.56 2.25
CA GLY A 35 41.99 21.72 3.08
C GLY A 35 42.05 21.39 4.56
N LYS A 36 42.92 22.09 5.29
CA LYS A 36 43.34 21.86 6.67
C LYS A 36 42.35 22.40 7.72
N GLN A 37 42.33 21.71 8.88
CA GLN A 37 42.08 22.18 10.27
C GLN A 37 40.63 22.68 10.57
N SER A 38 40.02 22.43 11.73
CA SER A 38 40.52 22.37 13.11
C SER A 38 39.65 21.49 14.03
N LEU A 39 40.31 20.91 15.04
CA LEU A 39 39.76 20.13 16.14
C LEU A 39 38.96 21.00 17.13
N PHE A 40 37.80 20.51 17.57
CA PHE A 40 37.24 20.83 18.89
C PHE A 40 36.69 19.56 19.54
N ALA A 41 37.27 19.21 20.69
CA ALA A 41 36.84 18.15 21.57
C ALA A 41 35.82 18.69 22.59
N VAL A 42 34.76 17.94 22.86
CA VAL A 42 33.85 18.19 23.99
C VAL A 42 33.88 16.95 24.90
N PRO A 43 34.17 17.10 26.21
CA PRO A 43 34.42 15.98 27.10
C PRO A 43 33.13 15.34 27.63
N ALA A 44 33.19 14.02 27.79
CA ALA A 44 32.23 13.20 28.52
C ALA A 44 32.33 13.46 30.04
N ARG A 45 31.18 13.55 30.72
CA ARG A 45 31.09 13.46 32.18
C ARG A 45 30.44 12.13 32.56
N SER A 46 31.24 11.24 33.14
CA SER A 46 30.81 10.08 33.93
C SER A 46 30.95 10.45 35.41
N ILE A 47 29.84 10.42 36.16
CA ILE A 47 29.85 10.55 37.62
C ILE A 47 29.84 9.13 38.21
N ALA A 48 30.85 8.85 39.01
CA ALA A 48 31.00 7.63 39.79
C ALA A 48 30.11 7.67 41.06
N LEU A 49 29.62 6.50 41.47
CA LEU A 49 29.06 6.24 42.80
C LEU A 49 29.89 5.11 43.45
N PRO A 50 30.30 5.24 44.72
CA PRO A 50 31.09 4.23 45.39
C PRO A 50 30.22 3.22 46.18
N SER A 51 30.64 1.95 46.08
CA SER A 51 30.69 0.87 47.09
C SER A 51 29.63 0.74 48.21
N SER A 52 28.94 -0.41 48.20
CA SER A 52 28.43 -1.18 49.37
C SER A 52 29.63 -1.76 50.21
N PRO A 53 29.48 -2.44 51.39
CA PRO A 53 28.33 -3.22 51.89
C PRO A 53 28.03 -3.12 53.42
N ASP A 54 26.86 -3.61 53.87
CA ASP A 54 26.76 -4.76 54.81
C ASP A 54 25.34 -4.96 55.40
N VAL A 55 25.10 -6.23 55.71
CA VAL A 55 23.86 -6.93 56.08
C VAL A 55 23.79 -7.07 57.61
N ILE A 56 22.61 -7.09 58.24
CA ILE A 56 21.98 -8.14 59.11
C ILE A 56 21.06 -7.35 60.08
N ASP A 57 19.72 -7.44 60.10
CA ASP A 57 18.74 -8.50 60.43
C ASP A 57 18.37 -8.65 61.94
N LYS A 58 17.04 -8.78 62.15
CA LYS A 58 16.26 -9.33 63.28
C LYS A 58 16.01 -8.57 64.61
N SER A 59 14.72 -8.27 64.78
CA SER A 59 13.81 -8.77 65.85
C SER A 59 13.53 -7.98 67.14
N ASN A 60 12.21 -7.80 67.35
CA ASN A 60 11.41 -7.84 68.58
C ASN A 60 11.83 -7.05 69.83
N PHE A 61 10.98 -6.10 70.27
CA PHE A 61 10.47 -6.08 71.66
C PHE A 61 9.15 -5.30 71.79
N LYS A 62 8.26 -5.79 72.66
CA LYS A 62 6.87 -5.39 72.90
C LYS A 62 6.75 -4.32 74.01
N VAL A 63 5.79 -3.41 73.83
CA VAL A 63 4.77 -2.87 74.77
C VAL A 63 5.21 -2.34 76.14
N SER A 64 4.87 -1.08 76.44
CA SER A 64 4.10 -0.69 77.64
C SER A 64 3.55 0.74 77.56
N GLN A 65 2.37 0.92 78.15
CA GLN A 65 1.50 2.10 78.16
C GLN A 65 2.00 3.19 79.11
N SER A 66 1.69 4.46 78.85
CA SER A 66 1.07 5.34 79.86
C SER A 66 0.56 6.66 79.28
N ILE A 67 -0.67 6.94 79.68
CA ILE A 67 -1.55 8.09 79.50
C ILE A 67 -0.93 9.40 80.02
N ALA A 68 -1.07 10.50 79.27
CA ALA A 68 -1.47 11.80 79.81
C ALA A 68 -1.98 12.72 78.68
N LYS A 69 -3.27 13.11 78.76
CA LYS A 69 -3.88 14.20 77.99
C LYS A 69 -3.31 15.54 78.48
N ILE A 70 -3.17 16.51 77.57
CA ILE A 70 -3.63 17.92 77.70
C ILE A 70 -3.33 18.62 76.36
N SER A 71 -4.37 19.24 75.78
CA SER A 71 -4.31 20.09 74.59
C SER A 71 -3.56 21.40 74.87
N PRO A 72 -3.02 22.09 73.85
CA PRO A 72 -3.59 23.40 73.57
C PRO A 72 -3.60 23.83 72.10
N LEU A 73 -4.46 24.82 71.88
CA LEU A 73 -4.72 25.58 70.67
C LEU A 73 -3.62 26.65 70.44
N SER A 74 -3.17 26.76 69.18
CA SER A 74 -2.61 27.92 68.47
C SER A 74 -1.48 28.76 69.08
N THR A 75 -0.33 28.80 68.39
CA THR A 75 0.41 30.04 68.14
C THR A 75 1.15 29.92 66.80
N GLU A 76 0.89 30.87 65.90
CA GLU A 76 1.48 31.00 64.57
C GLU A 76 2.98 31.34 64.64
N ARG A 77 3.77 30.81 63.69
CA ARG A 77 4.96 31.50 63.18
C ARG A 77 5.37 30.99 61.78
N ASP A 78 5.63 31.98 60.93
CA ASP A 78 6.43 32.02 59.71
C ASP A 78 5.93 31.40 58.40
N GLN A 79 5.27 32.27 57.63
CA GLN A 79 5.00 32.11 56.20
C GLN A 79 6.29 32.34 55.38
N GLN A 80 6.77 31.28 54.73
CA GLN A 80 7.52 31.40 53.47
C GLN A 80 6.51 31.40 52.32
N PRO A 81 6.73 32.13 51.21
CA PRO A 81 5.77 32.17 50.10
C PRO A 81 5.71 30.77 49.47
N ALA A 82 4.64 30.04 49.75
CA ALA A 82 4.39 28.75 49.16
C ALA A 82 4.29 28.93 47.64
N SER A 83 5.13 28.20 46.91
CA SER A 83 5.00 28.03 45.48
C SER A 83 3.58 27.53 45.17
N CYS A 84 2.76 28.40 44.58
CA CYS A 84 1.41 28.08 44.15
C CYS A 84 1.45 27.21 42.88
N THR A 85 2.02 26.02 43.00
CA THR A 85 1.87 24.94 42.02
C THR A 85 1.19 23.79 42.72
N LYS A 86 -0.15 23.81 42.67
CA LYS A 86 -0.98 22.65 43.05
C LYS A 86 -0.40 21.38 42.45
N ASN A 87 -0.35 20.34 43.27
CA ASN A 87 0.18 19.04 42.88
C ASN A 87 -0.62 18.54 41.65
N TRP A 88 0.04 17.82 40.73
CA TRP A 88 -0.58 17.44 39.44
C TRP A 88 -1.86 16.61 39.65
N ALA A 89 -1.90 15.83 40.73
CA ALA A 89 -3.08 15.09 41.19
C ALA A 89 -4.27 16.00 41.55
N GLU A 90 -4.04 17.09 42.28
CA GLU A 90 -5.11 18.02 42.71
C GLU A 90 -5.67 18.85 41.54
N ARG A 91 -4.83 19.13 40.53
CA ARG A 91 -5.29 19.76 39.27
C ARG A 91 -6.17 18.82 38.45
N LEU A 92 -5.81 17.53 38.41
CA LEU A 92 -6.62 16.51 37.74
C LEU A 92 -7.96 16.27 38.44
N ASP A 93 -7.99 16.28 39.77
CA ASP A 93 -9.24 16.09 40.53
C ASP A 93 -10.24 17.24 40.30
N GLY A 94 -9.75 18.48 40.14
CA GLY A 94 -10.57 19.63 39.75
C GLY A 94 -11.13 19.55 38.33
N ILE A 95 -10.42 18.90 37.40
CA ILE A 95 -10.85 18.68 36.01
C ILE A 95 -11.81 17.48 35.92
N ASN A 96 -11.50 16.39 36.64
CA ASN A 96 -12.30 15.16 36.68
C ASN A 96 -13.66 15.36 37.37
N ALA A 97 -13.82 16.36 38.24
CA ALA A 97 -15.09 16.66 38.89
C ALA A 97 -16.21 17.05 37.90
N LYS A 98 -15.88 17.51 36.68
CA LYS A 98 -16.86 18.00 35.70
C LYS A 98 -17.03 17.14 34.44
N SER A 99 -16.18 16.14 34.19
CA SER A 99 -16.31 15.29 32.99
C SER A 99 -16.19 13.82 33.34
N ARG A 100 -17.34 13.16 33.61
CA ARG A 100 -17.39 11.70 33.62
C ARG A 100 -17.10 11.20 32.21
N LEU A 101 -15.98 10.51 32.00
CA LEU A 101 -15.69 9.86 30.73
C LEU A 101 -16.83 8.90 30.37
N PRO A 102 -17.24 8.78 29.09
CA PRO A 102 -18.22 7.78 28.67
C PRO A 102 -17.79 6.37 29.11
N ARG A 103 -18.76 5.51 29.47
CA ARG A 103 -18.49 4.14 29.97
C ARG A 103 -17.59 3.33 29.01
N SER A 104 -17.72 3.56 27.70
CA SER A 104 -16.88 2.94 26.67
C SER A 104 -15.40 3.32 26.80
N VAL A 105 -15.11 4.59 27.12
CA VAL A 105 -13.74 5.10 27.32
C VAL A 105 -13.19 4.61 28.66
N GLN A 106 -14.01 4.61 29.71
CA GLN A 106 -13.62 4.06 31.02
C GLN A 106 -13.23 2.58 30.92
N ALA A 107 -13.96 1.80 30.11
CA ALA A 107 -13.70 0.38 29.92
C ALA A 107 -12.27 0.09 29.43
N VAL A 108 -11.65 1.00 28.65
CA VAL A 108 -10.28 0.85 28.13
C VAL A 108 -9.24 0.79 29.27
N TYR A 109 -9.48 1.52 30.35
CA TYR A 109 -8.57 1.57 31.51
C TYR A 109 -8.78 0.40 32.50
N LEU A 110 -9.85 -0.37 32.34
CA LEU A 110 -10.16 -1.52 33.16
C LEU A 110 -9.64 -2.82 32.53
N ARG A 111 -9.46 -3.87 33.33
CA ARG A 111 -9.08 -5.19 32.81
C ARG A 111 -10.17 -5.73 31.85
N PRO A 112 -9.81 -6.37 30.73
CA PRO A 112 -10.78 -6.96 29.83
C PRO A 112 -11.69 -7.98 30.51
N LEU A 113 -12.99 -7.84 30.27
CA LEU A 113 -13.98 -8.82 30.71
C LEU A 113 -13.80 -10.13 29.94
N ARG A 114 -14.04 -11.26 30.60
CA ARG A 114 -13.89 -12.61 30.03
C ARG A 114 -15.12 -13.45 30.29
N ARG A 115 -15.44 -14.33 29.35
CA ARG A 115 -16.50 -15.34 29.47
C ARG A 115 -15.89 -16.68 29.87
N LYS A 116 -16.64 -17.48 30.64
CA LYS A 116 -16.25 -18.86 30.96
C LYS A 116 -16.54 -19.76 29.74
N ALA A 117 -15.67 -20.74 29.52
CA ALA A 117 -15.85 -21.78 28.51
C ALA A 117 -16.78 -22.87 29.08
N GLU A 118 -17.59 -23.50 28.23
CA GLU A 118 -18.56 -24.53 28.63
C GLU A 118 -17.93 -25.93 28.59
N TYR A 119 -17.24 -26.24 27.48
CA TYR A 119 -16.60 -27.54 27.22
C TYR A 119 -15.07 -27.45 27.26
N GLY A 120 -14.50 -26.26 27.07
CA GLY A 120 -13.07 -26.01 27.13
C GLY A 120 -12.28 -26.45 25.89
N LEU A 121 -12.95 -26.74 24.78
CA LEU A 121 -12.35 -27.21 23.52
C LEU A 121 -11.64 -26.06 22.80
N PRO A 122 -10.33 -26.19 22.47
CA PRO A 122 -9.60 -25.14 21.77
C PRO A 122 -10.01 -25.06 20.30
N VAL A 123 -10.52 -23.90 19.89
CA VAL A 123 -10.98 -23.66 18.50
C VAL A 123 -9.98 -22.80 17.73
N CYS A 124 -9.31 -21.85 18.38
CA CYS A 124 -8.33 -21.02 17.71
C CYS A 124 -7.20 -20.58 18.63
N ASP A 125 -5.97 -20.71 18.14
CA ASP A 125 -4.76 -20.20 18.77
C ASP A 125 -4.23 -19.02 17.95
N LEU A 126 -4.34 -17.82 18.50
CA LEU A 126 -3.81 -16.59 17.94
C LEU A 126 -2.47 -16.25 18.59
N GLN A 127 -1.41 -16.26 17.79
CA GLN A 127 -0.07 -15.82 18.18
C GLN A 127 0.22 -14.42 17.64
N LEU A 128 0.46 -13.50 18.56
CA LEU A 128 0.90 -12.13 18.28
C LEU A 128 2.41 -12.02 18.43
N ARG A 129 3.07 -11.26 17.55
CA ARG A 129 4.52 -11.04 17.54
C ARG A 129 4.83 -9.57 17.25
N SER A 130 5.68 -8.93 18.05
CA SER A 130 6.23 -7.61 17.71
C SER A 130 7.56 -7.36 18.43
N TYR A 131 8.31 -6.39 17.93
CA TYR A 131 9.56 -5.92 18.53
C TYR A 131 9.34 -4.90 19.66
N SER A 132 8.16 -4.26 19.68
CA SER A 132 7.73 -3.32 20.72
C SER A 132 6.84 -4.02 21.74
N VAL A 133 7.19 -3.90 23.03
CA VAL A 133 6.37 -4.38 24.17
C VAL A 133 4.99 -3.74 24.13
N ARG A 134 4.95 -2.41 24.01
CA ARG A 134 3.72 -1.59 24.05
C ARG A 134 2.72 -2.02 22.98
N ASN A 135 3.19 -2.27 21.76
CA ASN A 135 2.32 -2.63 20.64
C ASN A 135 1.72 -4.03 20.82
N VAL A 136 2.53 -5.00 21.29
CA VAL A 136 2.05 -6.36 21.55
C VAL A 136 1.00 -6.36 22.65
N GLU A 137 1.23 -5.64 23.74
CA GLU A 137 0.33 -5.63 24.90
C GLU A 137 -0.97 -4.89 24.61
N PHE A 138 -0.88 -3.72 23.97
CA PHE A 138 -2.06 -2.99 23.54
C PHE A 138 -2.93 -3.81 22.57
N PHE A 139 -2.31 -4.44 21.57
CA PHE A 139 -3.06 -5.20 20.58
C PHE A 139 -3.60 -6.52 21.14
N ALA A 140 -2.90 -7.13 22.10
CA ALA A 140 -3.42 -8.29 22.84
C ALA A 140 -4.65 -7.92 23.67
N ASP A 141 -4.62 -6.78 24.38
CA ASP A 141 -5.76 -6.26 25.13
C ASP A 141 -6.98 -5.99 24.23
N PHE A 142 -6.74 -5.32 23.09
CA PHE A 142 -7.75 -5.09 22.06
C PHE A 142 -8.37 -6.40 21.55
N ALA A 143 -7.55 -7.42 21.27
CA ALA A 143 -8.02 -8.70 20.76
C ALA A 143 -8.94 -9.44 21.75
N VAL A 144 -8.59 -9.42 23.04
CA VAL A 144 -9.42 -10.01 24.10
C VAL A 144 -10.76 -9.29 24.23
N ARG A 145 -10.77 -7.95 24.15
CA ARG A 145 -12.02 -7.17 24.21
C ARG A 145 -12.92 -7.45 23.02
N ALA A 146 -12.37 -7.52 21.81
CA ALA A 146 -13.13 -7.84 20.61
C ALA A 146 -13.82 -9.21 20.71
N ALA A 147 -13.11 -10.20 21.27
CA ALA A 147 -13.67 -11.53 21.47
C ALA A 147 -14.83 -11.53 22.49
N TYR A 148 -14.72 -10.75 23.58
CA TYR A 148 -15.78 -10.64 24.58
C TYR A 148 -17.12 -10.16 23.99
N TYR A 149 -17.07 -9.18 23.08
CA TYR A 149 -18.26 -8.66 22.40
C TYR A 149 -18.84 -9.65 21.39
N LEU A 150 -18.00 -10.47 20.75
CA LEU A 150 -18.44 -11.56 19.86
C LEU A 150 -18.90 -12.82 20.61
N LYS A 151 -19.05 -12.72 21.94
CA LYS A 151 -19.47 -13.81 22.83
C LYS A 151 -18.50 -15.01 22.85
N LEU A 152 -17.23 -14.81 22.51
CA LEU A 152 -16.22 -15.86 22.48
C LEU A 152 -15.55 -16.03 23.85
N PRO A 153 -15.47 -17.26 24.40
CA PRO A 153 -14.67 -17.58 25.57
C PRO A 153 -13.16 -17.50 25.24
N VAL A 154 -12.41 -16.71 26.01
CA VAL A 154 -10.97 -16.46 25.77
C VAL A 154 -10.10 -16.82 26.96
N SER A 155 -8.99 -17.50 26.67
CA SER A 155 -7.86 -17.74 27.55
C SER A 155 -6.63 -16.94 27.06
N GLY A 156 -5.79 -16.49 28.00
CA GLY A 156 -4.67 -15.59 27.71
C GLY A 156 -5.02 -14.11 27.89
N PRO A 157 -4.12 -13.16 27.54
CA PRO A 157 -2.91 -13.34 26.74
C PRO A 157 -1.77 -13.97 27.56
N VAL A 158 -1.30 -15.14 27.13
CA VAL A 158 -0.17 -15.84 27.77
C VAL A 158 1.14 -15.36 27.14
N PRO A 159 2.13 -14.92 27.92
CA PRO A 159 3.46 -14.60 27.40
C PRO A 159 4.16 -15.86 26.91
N LEU A 160 4.49 -15.89 25.61
CA LEU A 160 5.32 -16.94 25.04
C LEU A 160 6.81 -16.57 25.15
N PRO A 161 7.74 -17.55 25.13
CA PRO A 161 9.16 -17.29 25.14
C PRO A 161 9.58 -16.29 24.04
N ARG A 162 10.36 -15.28 24.43
CA ARG A 162 10.90 -14.28 23.50
C ARG A 162 11.95 -14.95 22.59
N ILE A 163 11.97 -14.55 21.31
CA ILE A 163 12.98 -15.00 20.37
C ILE A 163 14.07 -13.92 20.34
N VAL A 164 15.32 -14.29 20.65
CA VAL A 164 16.46 -13.38 20.61
C VAL A 164 17.39 -13.82 19.50
N GLU A 165 17.53 -12.99 18.47
CA GLU A 165 18.46 -13.21 17.37
C GLU A 165 19.63 -12.23 17.52
N ARG A 166 20.87 -12.72 17.42
CA ARG A 166 22.08 -11.91 17.64
C ARG A 166 22.98 -11.93 16.42
N TRP A 167 23.35 -10.76 15.94
CA TRP A 167 24.10 -10.57 14.70
C TRP A 167 25.33 -9.73 15.03
N THR A 168 26.48 -10.00 14.40
CA THR A 168 27.69 -9.23 14.63
C THR A 168 28.16 -8.62 13.31
N PHE A 169 28.37 -7.30 13.31
CA PHE A 169 28.82 -6.56 12.13
C PHE A 169 30.05 -5.72 12.46
N PRO A 170 30.93 -5.44 11.49
CA PRO A 170 31.90 -4.36 11.62
C PRO A 170 31.19 -3.05 11.96
N ARG A 171 31.75 -2.24 12.86
CA ARG A 171 31.15 -0.96 13.28
C ARG A 171 30.91 0.04 12.13
N SER A 172 31.66 -0.09 11.05
CA SER A 172 31.55 0.74 9.85
C SER A 172 32.09 -0.02 8.64
N ASN A 173 31.67 0.38 7.44
CA ASN A 173 32.01 -0.26 6.18
C ASN A 173 33.53 -0.32 5.90
N PHE A 174 34.32 0.59 6.48
CA PHE A 174 35.77 0.69 6.28
C PHE A 174 36.59 0.37 7.54
N VAL A 175 36.03 -0.41 8.47
CA VAL A 175 36.69 -0.73 9.74
C VAL A 175 37.18 -2.17 9.78
N HIS A 176 38.33 -2.40 10.42
CA HIS A 176 38.91 -3.72 10.58
C HIS A 176 37.95 -4.70 11.28
N LYS A 177 38.02 -5.98 10.85
CA LYS A 177 37.22 -7.09 11.39
C LYS A 177 37.34 -7.29 12.91
N LYS A 178 38.37 -6.75 13.58
CA LYS A 178 38.52 -6.81 15.05
C LYS A 178 37.62 -5.82 15.80
N SER A 179 37.11 -4.79 15.12
CA SER A 179 36.18 -3.81 15.69
C SER A 179 34.77 -4.11 15.22
N GLN A 180 34.11 -4.98 15.97
CA GLN A 180 32.74 -5.45 15.71
C GLN A 180 31.75 -4.87 16.73
N GLU A 181 30.49 -4.78 16.31
CA GLU A 181 29.35 -4.43 17.13
C GLU A 181 28.30 -5.54 17.07
N ASN A 182 27.74 -5.87 18.23
CA ASN A 182 26.76 -6.92 18.38
C ASN A 182 25.37 -6.28 18.41
N PHE A 183 24.52 -6.68 17.48
CA PHE A 183 23.12 -6.27 17.44
C PHE A 183 22.25 -7.42 17.91
N GLU A 184 21.25 -7.12 18.74
CA GLU A 184 20.22 -8.09 19.11
C GLU A 184 18.83 -7.64 18.67
N ARG A 185 18.07 -8.58 18.13
CA ARG A 185 16.66 -8.41 17.81
C ARG A 185 15.84 -9.30 18.72
N ILE A 186 15.07 -8.67 19.60
CA ILE A 186 14.16 -9.35 20.53
C ILE A 186 12.74 -9.30 19.94
N THR A 187 12.18 -10.47 19.65
CA THR A 187 10.78 -10.61 19.22
C THR A 187 9.95 -11.12 20.39
N LEU A 188 9.00 -10.31 20.84
CA LEU A 188 8.07 -10.66 21.91
C LEU A 188 6.83 -11.33 21.35
N ARG A 189 6.32 -12.32 22.09
CA ARG A 189 5.20 -13.14 21.64
C ARG A 189 4.11 -13.23 22.71
N ARG A 190 2.85 -13.22 22.28
CA ARG A 190 1.68 -13.48 23.13
C ARG A 190 0.79 -14.52 22.44
N LEU A 191 0.25 -15.44 23.22
CA LEU A 191 -0.75 -16.41 22.78
C LEU A 191 -2.11 -16.03 23.36
N ILE A 192 -3.12 -15.96 22.50
CA ILE A 192 -4.53 -15.83 22.87
C ILE A 192 -5.23 -17.05 22.33
N GLN A 193 -5.95 -17.76 23.18
CA GLN A 193 -6.63 -19.00 22.82
C GLN A 193 -8.14 -18.82 22.99
N ILE A 194 -8.90 -19.11 21.94
CA ILE A 194 -10.37 -19.16 22.00
C ILE A 194 -10.79 -20.60 22.27
N LYS A 195 -11.75 -20.75 23.19
CA LYS A 195 -12.37 -22.02 23.54
C LYS A 195 -13.85 -22.00 23.18
N ASP A 196 -14.41 -23.11 22.71
CA ASP A 196 -15.84 -23.30 22.41
C ASP A 196 -16.47 -22.22 21.53
N GLY A 197 -15.69 -21.60 20.63
CA GLY A 197 -16.17 -20.58 19.72
C GLY A 197 -16.83 -21.17 18.48
N SER A 198 -17.95 -20.60 18.02
CA SER A 198 -18.50 -20.97 16.71
C SER A 198 -17.51 -20.59 15.59
N PRO A 199 -17.32 -21.43 14.56
CA PRO A 199 -16.36 -21.17 13.49
C PRO A 199 -16.59 -19.81 12.81
N GLN A 200 -17.85 -19.46 12.57
CA GLN A 200 -18.23 -18.17 11.96
C GLN A 200 -17.86 -16.97 12.84
N ALA A 201 -18.06 -17.05 14.17
CA ALA A 201 -17.68 -15.98 15.08
C ALA A 201 -16.17 -15.82 15.20
N VAL A 202 -15.42 -16.93 15.19
CA VAL A 202 -13.95 -16.93 15.18
C VAL A 202 -13.42 -16.31 13.88
N GLN A 203 -13.98 -16.66 12.72
CA GLN A 203 -13.62 -16.05 11.45
C GLN A 203 -13.93 -14.54 11.42
N THR A 204 -15.10 -14.14 11.93
CA THR A 204 -15.49 -12.73 12.06
C THR A 204 -14.53 -11.97 12.98
N TRP A 205 -14.14 -12.58 14.10
CA TRP A 205 -13.16 -12.03 15.03
C TRP A 205 -11.80 -11.84 14.35
N LEU A 206 -11.26 -12.87 13.68
CA LEU A 206 -9.99 -12.78 12.96
C LEU A 206 -10.03 -11.73 11.85
N ALA A 207 -11.14 -11.62 11.12
CA ALA A 207 -11.34 -10.58 10.10
C ALA A 207 -11.33 -9.17 10.73
N PHE A 208 -11.99 -9.01 11.88
CA PHE A 208 -12.00 -7.75 12.62
C PHE A 208 -10.60 -7.36 13.12
N LEU A 209 -9.85 -8.31 13.68
CA LEU A 209 -8.47 -8.08 14.10
C LEU A 209 -7.57 -7.70 12.93
N ARG A 210 -7.75 -8.34 11.77
CA ARG A 210 -7.00 -8.03 10.56
C ARG A 210 -7.29 -6.63 10.04
N LYS A 211 -8.56 -6.19 10.11
CA LYS A 211 -8.98 -4.83 9.73
C LYS A 211 -8.35 -3.76 10.63
N HIS A 212 -8.19 -4.04 11.92
CA HIS A 212 -7.67 -3.11 12.92
C HIS A 212 -6.24 -3.42 13.38
N ALA A 213 -5.46 -4.13 12.56
CA ALA A 213 -4.11 -4.56 12.93
C ALA A 213 -3.19 -3.36 13.21
N LEU A 214 -2.57 -3.34 14.40
CA LEU A 214 -1.62 -2.30 14.78
C LEU A 214 -0.28 -2.49 14.07
N TYR A 215 0.36 -1.39 13.69
CA TYR A 215 1.67 -1.42 13.02
C TYR A 215 2.73 -2.16 13.85
N GLY A 216 3.59 -2.90 13.14
CA GLY A 216 4.65 -3.70 13.74
C GLY A 216 4.18 -5.01 14.40
N VAL A 217 2.87 -5.26 14.57
CA VAL A 217 2.34 -6.50 15.15
C VAL A 217 2.01 -7.52 14.06
N GLY A 218 2.74 -8.63 14.04
CA GLY A 218 2.43 -9.79 13.21
C GLY A 218 1.48 -10.76 13.92
N MET A 219 0.49 -11.28 13.19
CA MET A 219 -0.47 -12.28 13.67
C MET A 219 -0.30 -13.60 12.93
N LYS A 220 -0.36 -14.72 13.66
CA LYS A 220 -0.51 -16.08 13.11
C LYS A 220 -1.64 -16.76 13.88
N ALA A 221 -2.69 -17.18 13.17
CA ALA A 221 -3.81 -17.90 13.75
C ALA A 221 -3.81 -19.33 13.25
N ASN A 222 -3.93 -20.30 14.17
CA ASN A 222 -4.29 -21.67 13.87
C ASN A 222 -5.76 -21.85 14.25
N VAL A 223 -6.58 -22.40 13.36
CA VAL A 223 -8.02 -22.61 13.58
C VAL A 223 -8.31 -24.10 13.43
N TRP A 224 -9.08 -24.65 14.36
CA TRP A 224 -9.56 -26.03 14.34
C TRP A 224 -11.08 -26.04 14.21
N GLU A 225 -11.56 -26.80 13.25
CA GLU A 225 -12.99 -27.02 13.05
C GLU A 225 -13.33 -28.39 13.64
N HIS A 226 -14.36 -28.41 14.48
CA HIS A 226 -14.85 -29.63 15.12
C HIS A 226 -16.22 -29.92 14.54
N GLU A 227 -16.33 -31.04 13.84
CA GLU A 227 -17.59 -31.55 13.30
C GLU A 227 -17.98 -32.83 14.02
N SER A 228 -19.28 -33.12 14.13
CA SER A 228 -19.74 -34.36 14.72
C SER A 228 -19.39 -35.55 13.81
N LEU A 229 -19.05 -36.70 14.40
CA LEU A 229 -18.68 -37.90 13.63
C LEU A 229 -19.81 -38.42 12.72
N ASP A 230 -21.06 -38.05 13.01
CA ASP A 230 -22.22 -38.39 12.17
C ASP A 230 -22.33 -37.53 10.90
N VAL A 231 -21.44 -36.56 10.68
CA VAL A 231 -21.42 -35.76 9.43
C VAL A 231 -21.21 -36.64 8.21
N PHE A 232 -20.41 -37.72 8.27
CA PHE A 232 -20.30 -38.66 7.15
C PHE A 232 -21.62 -39.34 6.81
N LYS A 233 -22.39 -39.76 7.82
CA LYS A 233 -23.73 -40.34 7.60
C LYS A 233 -24.71 -39.30 7.06
N ASN A 234 -24.63 -38.06 7.55
CA ASN A 234 -25.50 -36.98 7.09
C ASN A 234 -25.13 -36.53 5.66
N ILE A 235 -23.85 -36.58 5.30
CA ILE A 235 -23.38 -36.37 3.92
C ILE A 235 -23.86 -37.53 3.06
N ASP A 236 -23.65 -38.79 3.45
CA ASP A 236 -24.13 -39.96 2.69
C ASP A 236 -25.65 -39.95 2.48
N ASN A 237 -26.40 -39.48 3.48
CA ASN A 237 -27.86 -39.28 3.38
C ASN A 237 -28.26 -38.07 2.53
N ALA A 238 -27.43 -37.02 2.47
CA ALA A 238 -27.68 -35.81 1.69
C ALA A 238 -27.13 -35.89 0.25
N VAL A 239 -26.19 -36.79 -0.02
CA VAL A 239 -25.63 -37.07 -1.35
C VAL A 239 -26.72 -37.39 -2.38
N PRO A 240 -27.74 -38.23 -2.13
CA PRO A 240 -28.78 -38.49 -3.14
C PRO A 240 -29.67 -37.26 -3.43
N GLU A 241 -29.93 -36.39 -2.46
CA GLU A 241 -30.66 -35.13 -2.70
C GLU A 241 -29.82 -34.14 -3.49
N VAL A 242 -28.53 -34.05 -3.18
CA VAL A 242 -27.57 -33.20 -3.88
C VAL A 242 -27.32 -33.71 -5.29
N GLU A 243 -27.16 -35.02 -5.48
CA GLU A 243 -27.06 -35.67 -6.80
C GLU A 243 -28.33 -35.44 -7.63
N GLY A 244 -29.53 -35.58 -7.05
CA GLY A 244 -30.79 -35.27 -7.75
C GLY A 244 -30.90 -33.79 -8.16
N SER A 245 -30.37 -32.88 -7.34
CA SER A 245 -30.31 -31.45 -7.68
C SER A 245 -29.25 -31.12 -8.75
N LEU A 246 -28.18 -31.92 -8.83
CA LEU A 246 -27.06 -31.75 -9.74
C LEU A 246 -27.22 -32.54 -11.05
N GLU A 247 -28.04 -33.59 -11.08
CA GLU A 247 -28.34 -34.41 -12.27
C GLU A 247 -28.78 -33.58 -13.49
N PRO A 248 -29.71 -32.61 -13.39
CA PRO A 248 -30.05 -31.77 -14.54
C PRO A 248 -28.85 -30.94 -15.03
N HIS A 249 -27.93 -30.53 -14.14
CA HIS A 249 -26.71 -29.80 -14.49
C HIS A 249 -25.60 -30.70 -15.06
N LEU A 250 -25.51 -31.94 -14.59
CA LEU A 250 -24.54 -32.95 -15.03
C LEU A 250 -24.98 -33.66 -16.33
N SER A 251 -26.29 -33.74 -16.60
CA SER A 251 -26.85 -34.28 -17.85
C SER A 251 -26.41 -33.50 -19.11
N HIS A 252 -26.03 -32.23 -18.92
CA HIS A 252 -25.48 -31.37 -19.95
C HIS A 252 -23.94 -31.37 -19.98
N PHE A 253 -23.29 -32.06 -19.03
CA PHE A 253 -21.84 -32.21 -18.96
C PHE A 253 -21.38 -33.26 -19.98
N GLY A 254 -21.03 -32.81 -21.18
CA GLY A 254 -20.46 -33.65 -22.24
C GLY A 254 -21.29 -33.76 -23.53
N GLN A 255 -22.50 -33.19 -23.58
CA GLN A 255 -23.24 -33.07 -24.84
C GLN A 255 -22.90 -31.77 -25.57
N ARG A 256 -22.23 -31.91 -26.73
CA ARG A 256 -21.95 -30.80 -27.65
C ARG A 256 -23.05 -30.81 -28.72
N GLY A 257 -24.10 -30.03 -28.51
CA GLY A 257 -25.21 -29.85 -29.45
C GLY A 257 -25.85 -28.48 -29.23
N GLY A 258 -26.03 -27.71 -30.30
CA GLY A 258 -26.30 -26.28 -30.26
C GLY A 258 -27.71 -25.84 -29.89
N GLU A 259 -27.83 -24.51 -29.87
CA GLU A 259 -29.02 -23.63 -29.76
C GLU A 259 -29.51 -23.19 -28.37
N GLY A 260 -29.44 -21.86 -28.17
CA GLY A 260 -30.55 -21.09 -27.60
C GLY A 260 -30.65 -20.94 -26.08
N THR A 261 -29.95 -19.94 -25.53
CA THR A 261 -30.37 -19.07 -24.42
C THR A 261 -31.05 -19.70 -23.19
N GLN A 262 -30.33 -19.76 -22.07
CA GLN A 262 -30.65 -19.04 -20.81
C GLN A 262 -29.45 -19.11 -19.85
N SER A 263 -29.02 -17.94 -19.40
CA SER A 263 -27.82 -17.72 -18.58
C SER A 263 -27.89 -18.48 -17.25
N PRO A 264 -26.84 -19.19 -16.81
CA PRO A 264 -26.85 -19.82 -15.51
C PRO A 264 -26.74 -18.76 -14.40
N ILE A 265 -27.36 -19.09 -13.26
CA ILE A 265 -27.50 -18.32 -12.02
C ILE A 265 -26.18 -17.84 -11.34
N PRO A 266 -24.94 -18.27 -11.69
CA PRO A 266 -23.72 -17.70 -11.06
C PRO A 266 -23.48 -16.21 -11.32
N ASP A 267 -24.01 -15.64 -12.40
CA ASP A 267 -23.78 -14.23 -12.75
C ASP A 267 -24.64 -13.24 -11.93
N LEU A 268 -25.75 -13.67 -11.32
CA LEU A 268 -26.63 -12.78 -10.53
C LEU A 268 -26.26 -12.71 -9.04
N LEU A 269 -25.47 -13.66 -8.51
CA LEU A 269 -24.94 -13.60 -7.15
C LEU A 269 -23.48 -13.11 -7.07
N GLY A 270 -22.85 -12.83 -8.22
CA GLY A 270 -21.50 -12.27 -8.33
C GLY A 270 -21.42 -10.74 -8.20
N ASP A 271 -22.51 -10.03 -8.50
CA ASP A 271 -22.46 -8.59 -8.86
C ASP A 271 -22.48 -7.58 -7.69
N MET A 272 -22.32 -8.04 -6.44
CA MET A 272 -22.04 -7.14 -5.29
C MET A 272 -20.76 -7.47 -4.53
N ARG A 273 -19.83 -8.23 -5.13
CA ARG A 273 -18.50 -8.42 -4.56
C ARG A 273 -17.46 -7.78 -5.47
N LEU A 274 -16.87 -6.70 -4.97
CA LEU A 274 -15.64 -6.06 -5.43
C LEU A 274 -14.69 -7.07 -6.11
N PRO A 275 -14.09 -6.73 -7.25
CA PRO A 275 -13.31 -7.68 -8.03
C PRO A 275 -12.20 -8.31 -7.18
N LYS A 276 -12.30 -9.63 -6.95
CA LYS A 276 -11.19 -10.48 -6.51
C LYS A 276 -10.17 -10.60 -7.65
N HIS A 277 -9.55 -9.50 -8.05
CA HIS A 277 -8.33 -9.58 -8.83
C HIS A 277 -7.24 -10.17 -7.92
N ARG A 278 -6.78 -11.39 -8.28
CA ARG A 278 -5.55 -12.08 -7.83
C ARG A 278 -5.05 -11.68 -6.44
N SER A 279 -5.23 -12.54 -5.45
CA SER A 279 -4.49 -12.44 -4.18
C SER A 279 -2.98 -12.27 -4.43
N PRO A 280 -2.35 -11.12 -4.16
CA PRO A 280 -0.93 -10.89 -4.42
C PRO A 280 -0.07 -11.45 -3.27
N LEU A 281 -0.47 -12.59 -2.70
CA LEU A 281 0.14 -13.15 -1.50
C LEU A 281 1.27 -14.13 -1.82
N THR A 282 1.26 -14.76 -2.99
CA THR A 282 2.35 -15.63 -3.48
C THR A 282 3.50 -14.86 -4.13
N ALA A 283 3.31 -13.58 -4.47
CA ALA A 283 4.36 -12.69 -5.02
C ALA A 283 4.99 -11.75 -3.96
N ARG A 284 4.81 -12.01 -2.66
CA ARG A 284 5.31 -11.14 -1.57
C ARG A 284 6.79 -11.34 -1.21
N SER A 285 7.49 -12.26 -1.84
CA SER A 285 8.93 -12.43 -1.63
C SER A 285 9.70 -11.29 -2.31
N LYS A 286 10.02 -10.25 -1.53
CA LYS A 286 10.73 -8.99 -1.89
C LYS A 286 9.89 -7.86 -2.52
N LEU A 287 8.78 -7.46 -1.89
CA LEU A 287 8.27 -6.10 -2.14
C LEU A 287 9.30 -5.08 -1.61
N ARG A 288 9.94 -4.35 -2.52
CA ARG A 288 10.90 -3.28 -2.19
C ARG A 288 10.13 -2.10 -1.59
N LEU A 289 10.66 -1.47 -0.54
CA LEU A 289 10.06 -0.29 0.10
C LEU A 289 9.75 0.84 -0.92
N GLY A 290 10.59 0.97 -1.96
CA GLY A 290 10.37 1.93 -3.05
C GLY A 290 9.03 1.73 -3.78
N LEU A 291 8.64 0.48 -4.10
CA LEU A 291 7.37 0.21 -4.77
C LEU A 291 6.15 0.50 -3.87
N PHE A 292 6.33 0.44 -2.55
CA PHE A 292 5.27 0.80 -1.61
C PHE A 292 5.17 2.32 -1.40
N SER A 293 6.29 3.03 -1.44
CA SER A 293 6.37 4.46 -1.12
C SER A 293 6.34 5.39 -2.33
N TYR A 294 6.39 4.88 -3.56
CA TYR A 294 6.38 5.74 -4.75
C TYR A 294 5.19 6.71 -4.84
N PRO A 295 3.96 6.42 -4.35
CA PRO A 295 2.88 7.41 -4.42
C PRO A 295 3.17 8.68 -3.61
N VAL A 296 4.02 8.56 -2.57
CA VAL A 296 4.51 9.72 -1.80
C VAL A 296 5.49 10.55 -2.62
N LEU A 297 6.40 9.89 -3.33
CA LEU A 297 7.35 10.57 -4.22
C LEU A 297 6.62 11.23 -5.39
N GLN A 298 5.65 10.52 -6.01
CA GLN A 298 4.81 11.06 -7.07
C GLN A 298 4.01 12.29 -6.61
N ALA A 299 3.47 12.28 -5.38
CA ALA A 299 2.83 13.46 -4.81
C ALA A 299 3.84 14.61 -4.65
N ALA A 300 5.06 14.34 -4.20
CA ALA A 300 6.10 15.36 -4.13
C ALA A 300 6.45 15.93 -5.51
N ASP A 301 6.57 15.09 -6.54
CA ASP A 301 6.86 15.49 -7.93
C ASP A 301 5.78 16.45 -8.48
N ILE A 302 4.51 16.19 -8.16
CA ILE A 302 3.38 17.04 -8.57
C ILE A 302 3.35 18.35 -7.78
N LEU A 303 3.48 18.27 -6.46
CA LEU A 303 3.24 19.40 -5.56
C LEU A 303 4.41 20.37 -5.49
N VAL A 304 5.66 19.90 -5.67
CA VAL A 304 6.85 20.77 -5.67
C VAL A 304 6.79 21.81 -6.80
N HIS A 305 6.16 21.44 -7.92
CA HIS A 305 5.93 22.34 -9.06
C HIS A 305 4.59 23.07 -9.01
N ARG A 306 3.81 22.90 -7.94
CA ARG A 306 2.49 23.52 -7.76
C ARG A 306 1.58 23.25 -8.96
N ALA A 307 1.60 22.03 -9.48
CA ALA A 307 0.82 21.67 -10.64
C ALA A 307 -0.69 21.76 -10.36
N THR A 308 -1.42 22.42 -11.25
CA THR A 308 -2.89 22.52 -11.19
C THR A 308 -3.57 21.38 -11.94
N HIS A 309 -2.94 20.88 -12.99
CA HIS A 309 -3.49 19.85 -13.87
C HIS A 309 -2.43 18.79 -14.14
N VAL A 310 -2.81 17.53 -14.00
CA VAL A 310 -1.90 16.39 -14.19
C VAL A 310 -2.52 15.42 -15.20
N PRO A 311 -1.90 15.23 -16.38
CA PRO A 311 -2.35 14.23 -17.34
C PRO A 311 -2.06 12.84 -16.79
N VAL A 312 -3.11 12.08 -16.52
CA VAL A 312 -3.00 10.74 -15.94
C VAL A 312 -3.90 9.75 -16.65
N GLY A 313 -3.45 8.50 -16.75
CA GLY A 313 -4.32 7.40 -17.11
C GLY A 313 -5.34 7.11 -15.99
N GLU A 314 -6.48 6.53 -16.36
CA GLU A 314 -7.52 6.15 -15.38
C GLU A 314 -6.98 5.23 -14.26
N ASP A 315 -5.97 4.40 -14.56
CA ASP A 315 -5.28 3.55 -13.58
C ASP A 315 -4.52 4.32 -12.49
N GLN A 316 -4.20 5.59 -12.72
CA GLN A 316 -3.44 6.45 -11.81
C GLN A 316 -4.33 7.41 -11.02
N ARG A 317 -5.65 7.37 -11.20
CA ARG A 317 -6.62 8.24 -10.51
C ARG A 317 -6.48 8.18 -9.00
N GLN A 318 -6.26 6.98 -8.45
CA GLN A 318 -6.09 6.79 -7.01
C GLN A 318 -4.83 7.48 -6.44
N HIS A 319 -3.71 7.50 -7.18
CA HIS A 319 -2.49 8.18 -6.73
C HIS A 319 -2.62 9.70 -6.82
N LEU A 320 -3.39 10.19 -7.80
CA LEU A 320 -3.69 11.62 -7.87
C LEU A 320 -4.58 12.06 -6.70
N GLU A 321 -5.58 11.27 -6.32
CA GLU A 321 -6.38 11.53 -5.10
C GLU A 321 -5.51 11.58 -3.84
N PHE A 322 -4.53 10.68 -3.72
CA PHE A 322 -3.56 10.73 -2.63
C PHE A 322 -2.74 12.04 -2.64
N SER A 323 -2.36 12.53 -3.82
CA SER A 323 -1.66 13.80 -3.97
C SER A 323 -2.54 14.99 -3.57
N ARG A 324 -3.82 15.00 -3.96
CA ARG A 324 -4.81 16.01 -3.52
C ARG A 324 -5.01 16.00 -2.01
N TYR A 325 -5.17 14.81 -1.42
CA TYR A 325 -5.30 14.66 0.03
C TYR A 325 -4.07 15.22 0.76
N THR A 326 -2.87 14.91 0.26
CA THR A 326 -1.61 15.40 0.84
C THR A 326 -1.52 16.92 0.75
N ALA A 327 -1.87 17.52 -0.38
CA ALA A 327 -1.91 18.97 -0.57
C ALA A 327 -2.89 19.65 0.41
N ASN A 328 -4.12 19.14 0.49
CA ASN A 328 -5.16 19.71 1.35
C ASN A 328 -4.79 19.58 2.84
N SER A 329 -4.26 18.42 3.24
CA SER A 329 -3.81 18.17 4.62
C SER A 329 -2.66 19.12 5.00
N PHE A 330 -1.68 19.29 4.13
CA PHE A 330 -0.58 20.24 4.36
C PHE A 330 -1.11 21.68 4.45
N ASN A 331 -1.99 22.07 3.54
CA ASN A 331 -2.57 23.42 3.54
C ASN A 331 -3.39 23.73 4.79
N HIS A 332 -4.10 22.74 5.33
CA HIS A 332 -4.84 22.88 6.58
C HIS A 332 -3.91 23.12 7.77
N LEU A 333 -2.74 22.49 7.80
CA LEU A 333 -1.79 22.58 8.91
C LEU A 333 -0.90 23.83 8.84
N TYR A 334 -0.44 24.20 7.65
CA TYR A 334 0.64 25.17 7.45
C TYR A 334 0.23 26.41 6.63
N GLY A 335 -1.04 26.50 6.22
CA GLY A 335 -1.55 27.55 5.35
C GLY A 335 -1.47 27.18 3.86
N HIS A 336 -2.15 27.97 3.03
CA HIS A 336 -2.40 27.61 1.63
C HIS A 336 -1.14 27.77 0.74
N ILE A 337 -0.34 26.70 0.62
CA ILE A 337 0.90 26.67 -0.18
C ILE A 337 0.67 25.94 -1.52
N PHE A 338 -0.01 24.79 -1.48
CA PHE A 338 -0.21 23.95 -2.66
C PHE A 338 -1.56 24.20 -3.33
N PRO A 339 -1.64 24.29 -4.66
CA PRO A 339 -2.92 24.13 -5.35
C PRO A 339 -3.39 22.67 -5.28
N SER A 340 -4.70 22.44 -5.40
CA SER A 340 -5.27 21.09 -5.48
C SER A 340 -5.15 20.59 -6.92
N PRO A 341 -4.35 19.53 -7.21
CA PRO A 341 -4.15 19.07 -8.58
C PRO A 341 -5.40 18.36 -9.13
N GLU A 342 -5.75 18.64 -10.38
CA GLU A 342 -6.87 18.05 -11.10
C GLU A 342 -6.41 17.04 -12.15
N ALA A 343 -7.20 15.99 -12.36
CA ALA A 343 -6.91 14.97 -13.35
C ALA A 343 -7.25 15.49 -14.75
N LEU A 344 -6.28 15.49 -15.66
CA LEU A 344 -6.56 15.59 -17.09
C LEU A 344 -6.62 14.17 -17.66
N ILE A 345 -7.84 13.63 -17.75
CA ILE A 345 -8.08 12.32 -18.33
C ILE A 345 -8.27 12.50 -19.83
N SER A 346 -7.40 11.87 -20.62
CA SER A 346 -7.55 11.88 -22.07
C SER A 346 -8.85 11.17 -22.48
N PRO A 347 -9.62 11.70 -23.46
CA PRO A 347 -10.78 11.01 -24.01
C PRO A 347 -10.41 9.75 -24.79
N ALA A 348 -9.12 9.57 -25.12
CA ALA A 348 -8.63 8.39 -25.82
C ALA A 348 -8.83 7.13 -24.97
N LYS A 349 -9.54 6.15 -25.54
CA LYS A 349 -9.77 4.86 -24.91
C LYS A 349 -8.46 4.09 -24.76
N ARG A 350 -8.44 3.16 -23.80
CA ARG A 350 -7.26 2.34 -23.51
C ARG A 350 -6.97 1.43 -24.71
N VAL A 351 -5.78 1.54 -25.29
CA VAL A 351 -5.31 0.59 -26.31
C VAL A 351 -4.97 -0.75 -25.66
N MET A 352 -5.54 -1.83 -26.20
CA MET A 352 -5.42 -3.18 -25.64
C MET A 352 -4.25 -3.94 -26.27
N SER A 353 -3.80 -4.99 -25.58
CA SER A 353 -2.73 -5.87 -26.03
C SER A 353 -3.15 -6.60 -27.32
N LEU A 354 -2.23 -6.66 -28.29
CA LEU A 354 -2.47 -7.35 -29.56
C LEU A 354 -2.63 -8.87 -29.39
N LYS A 355 -2.10 -9.43 -28.31
CA LYS A 355 -2.15 -10.88 -28.03
C LYS A 355 -3.29 -11.25 -27.09
N GLU A 356 -3.55 -10.40 -26.10
CA GLU A 356 -4.58 -10.61 -25.07
C GLU A 356 -5.48 -9.38 -25.03
N PRO A 357 -6.51 -9.30 -25.89
CA PRO A 357 -7.33 -8.09 -26.07
C PRO A 357 -8.10 -7.63 -24.83
N THR A 358 -8.13 -8.43 -23.77
CA THR A 358 -8.73 -8.09 -22.47
C THR A 358 -7.78 -7.31 -21.55
N LEU A 359 -6.48 -7.32 -21.84
CA LEU A 359 -5.46 -6.61 -21.07
C LEU A 359 -5.02 -5.32 -21.78
N LYS A 360 -4.77 -4.27 -20.99
CA LYS A 360 -4.14 -3.04 -21.48
C LYS A 360 -2.74 -3.35 -22.01
N MET A 361 -2.36 -2.71 -23.11
CA MET A 361 -0.99 -2.79 -23.62
C MET A 361 0.01 -2.28 -22.57
N SER A 362 1.06 -3.04 -22.28
CA SER A 362 2.04 -2.70 -21.24
C SER A 362 3.47 -2.76 -21.75
N LYS A 363 4.27 -1.74 -21.41
CA LYS A 363 5.72 -1.70 -21.72
C LYS A 363 6.52 -2.78 -20.98
N SER A 364 6.02 -3.33 -19.88
CA SER A 364 6.74 -4.33 -19.09
C SER A 364 6.26 -5.77 -19.36
N HIS A 365 5.32 -5.97 -20.29
CA HIS A 365 4.86 -7.31 -20.62
C HIS A 365 6.01 -8.16 -21.19
N ALA A 366 6.12 -9.40 -20.74
CA ALA A 366 7.22 -10.30 -21.11
C ALA A 366 7.27 -10.59 -22.62
N ASP A 367 6.10 -10.70 -23.25
CA ASP A 367 5.99 -10.93 -24.70
C ASP A 367 6.00 -9.61 -25.47
N SER A 368 7.00 -9.41 -26.33
CA SER A 368 7.13 -8.22 -27.19
C SER A 368 6.04 -8.14 -28.27
N ARG A 369 5.39 -9.26 -28.61
CA ARG A 369 4.30 -9.30 -29.60
C ARG A 369 2.99 -8.70 -29.09
N SER A 370 2.86 -8.52 -27.78
CA SER A 370 1.68 -7.91 -27.15
C SER A 370 1.54 -6.40 -27.41
N ARG A 371 2.61 -5.75 -27.88
CA ARG A 371 2.74 -4.29 -27.92
C ARG A 371 3.49 -3.80 -29.16
N ILE A 372 3.19 -2.58 -29.57
CA ILE A 372 3.93 -1.85 -30.59
C ILE A 372 4.77 -0.78 -29.90
N LEU A 373 6.06 -0.72 -30.21
CA LEU A 373 6.97 0.31 -29.74
C LEU A 373 7.10 1.41 -30.79
N LEU A 374 7.32 2.65 -30.36
CA LEU A 374 7.55 3.78 -31.27
C LEU A 374 8.81 3.60 -32.12
N THR A 375 9.74 2.75 -31.68
CA THR A 375 11.01 2.44 -32.35
C THR A 375 10.94 1.14 -33.15
N ASP A 376 9.79 0.46 -33.23
CA ASP A 376 9.68 -0.77 -34.02
C ASP A 376 9.89 -0.46 -35.52
N SER A 377 10.57 -1.36 -36.23
CA SER A 377 10.72 -1.26 -37.68
C SER A 377 9.37 -1.51 -38.40
N PRO A 378 9.20 -1.06 -39.65
CA PRO A 378 8.02 -1.42 -40.45
C PRO A 378 7.80 -2.93 -40.49
N TYR A 379 8.87 -3.70 -40.66
CA TYR A 379 8.82 -5.16 -40.65
C TYR A 379 8.29 -5.72 -39.33
N ASP A 380 8.76 -5.21 -38.18
CA ASP A 380 8.30 -5.67 -36.87
C ASP A 380 6.84 -5.30 -36.60
N ILE A 381 6.41 -4.11 -37.00
CA ILE A 381 5.02 -3.66 -36.90
C ILE A 381 4.12 -4.61 -37.69
N HIS A 382 4.43 -4.85 -38.97
CA HIS A 382 3.68 -5.81 -39.81
C HIS A 382 3.64 -7.20 -39.19
N ARG A 383 4.78 -7.70 -38.70
CA ARG A 383 4.85 -9.01 -38.05
C ARG A 383 3.97 -9.11 -36.80
N LYS A 384 3.96 -8.08 -35.96
CA LYS A 384 3.17 -8.05 -34.71
C LYS A 384 1.68 -7.89 -34.98
N VAL A 385 1.29 -6.98 -35.86
CA VAL A 385 -0.12 -6.75 -36.23
C VAL A 385 -0.69 -7.98 -36.95
N ARG A 386 0.08 -8.61 -37.85
CA ARG A 386 -0.32 -9.86 -38.51
C ARG A 386 -0.56 -11.00 -37.50
N ALA A 387 0.23 -11.05 -36.43
CA ALA A 387 0.11 -12.04 -35.36
C ALA A 387 -0.92 -11.66 -34.28
N ALA A 388 -1.62 -10.52 -34.40
CA ALA A 388 -2.60 -10.09 -33.41
C ALA A 388 -3.77 -11.09 -33.33
N LEU A 389 -4.24 -11.35 -32.11
CA LEU A 389 -5.33 -12.27 -31.84
C LEU A 389 -6.66 -11.67 -32.33
N THR A 390 -7.33 -12.41 -33.21
CA THR A 390 -8.67 -12.13 -33.70
C THR A 390 -9.53 -13.38 -33.53
N ASP A 391 -10.84 -13.22 -33.63
CA ASP A 391 -11.78 -14.34 -33.68
C ASP A 391 -11.75 -15.05 -35.06
N SER A 392 -12.60 -16.07 -35.19
CA SER A 392 -12.75 -16.90 -36.39
C SER A 392 -13.78 -16.35 -37.37
N ASP A 393 -14.49 -15.27 -37.03
CA ASP A 393 -15.56 -14.74 -37.86
C ASP A 393 -14.99 -13.88 -38.99
N ALA A 394 -15.39 -14.16 -40.23
CA ALA A 394 -14.84 -13.50 -41.41
C ALA A 394 -15.29 -12.04 -41.55
N SER A 395 -16.43 -11.66 -40.98
CA SER A 395 -16.96 -10.29 -41.05
C SER A 395 -16.18 -9.36 -40.12
N ILE A 396 -16.04 -8.09 -40.49
CA ILE A 396 -15.42 -7.06 -39.66
C ILE A 396 -16.55 -6.23 -39.03
N THR A 397 -16.71 -6.34 -37.71
CA THR A 397 -17.73 -5.60 -36.95
C THR A 397 -17.11 -5.02 -35.68
N TYR A 398 -17.56 -3.83 -35.27
CA TYR A 398 -17.14 -3.23 -34.01
C TYR A 398 -18.04 -3.73 -32.87
N ASP A 399 -17.50 -4.59 -32.01
CA ASP A 399 -18.14 -5.06 -30.78
C ASP A 399 -17.06 -5.30 -29.71
N PRO A 400 -16.77 -4.32 -28.84
CA PRO A 400 -15.74 -4.42 -27.82
C PRO A 400 -15.96 -5.54 -26.80
N VAL A 401 -17.20 -6.01 -26.62
CA VAL A 401 -17.56 -7.00 -25.60
C VAL A 401 -17.37 -8.41 -26.15
N ARG A 402 -17.96 -8.71 -27.31
CA ARG A 402 -17.91 -10.05 -27.90
C ARG A 402 -16.68 -10.27 -28.78
N ARG A 403 -16.18 -9.21 -29.42
CA ARG A 403 -15.07 -9.24 -30.39
C ARG A 403 -13.98 -8.24 -30.02
N PRO A 404 -13.35 -8.36 -28.84
CA PRO A 404 -12.40 -7.37 -28.34
C PRO A 404 -11.14 -7.27 -29.22
N GLY A 405 -10.71 -8.36 -29.86
CA GLY A 405 -9.54 -8.36 -30.74
C GLY A 405 -9.73 -7.49 -31.99
N VAL A 406 -10.81 -7.74 -32.74
CA VAL A 406 -11.14 -6.98 -33.96
C VAL A 406 -11.48 -5.53 -33.61
N SER A 407 -12.23 -5.30 -32.54
CA SER A 407 -12.58 -3.96 -32.07
C SER A 407 -11.37 -3.14 -31.66
N ASN A 408 -10.36 -3.75 -31.03
CA ASN A 408 -9.10 -3.08 -30.69
C ASN A 408 -8.35 -2.64 -31.96
N LEU A 409 -8.35 -3.43 -33.04
CA LEU A 409 -7.72 -3.04 -34.31
C LEU A 409 -8.45 -1.86 -34.97
N ILE A 410 -9.79 -1.87 -34.95
CA ILE A 410 -10.62 -0.77 -35.47
C ILE A 410 -10.42 0.50 -34.63
N GLU A 411 -10.33 0.39 -33.30
CA GLU A 411 -10.06 1.53 -32.42
C GLU A 411 -8.69 2.15 -32.68
N ILE A 412 -7.65 1.33 -32.89
CA ILE A 412 -6.33 1.85 -33.25
C ILE A 412 -6.40 2.60 -34.59
N LEU A 413 -7.09 2.03 -35.59
CA LEU A 413 -7.27 2.69 -36.90
C LEU A 413 -8.05 4.01 -36.77
N SER A 414 -9.13 4.01 -35.99
CA SER A 414 -9.96 5.18 -35.66
C SER A 414 -9.12 6.31 -35.07
N HIS A 415 -8.19 5.99 -34.16
CA HIS A 415 -7.31 6.99 -33.56
C HIS A 415 -6.24 7.55 -34.50
N LEU A 416 -5.81 6.77 -35.50
CA LEU A 416 -4.85 7.24 -36.51
C LEU A 416 -5.51 8.13 -37.58
N ASP A 417 -6.71 7.74 -38.03
CA ASP A 417 -7.43 8.44 -39.10
C ASP A 417 -8.32 9.58 -38.59
N GLY A 418 -8.67 9.59 -37.30
CA GLY A 418 -9.62 10.54 -36.72
C GLY A 418 -11.09 10.29 -37.12
N ARG A 419 -11.41 9.09 -37.62
CA ARG A 419 -12.75 8.67 -38.06
C ARG A 419 -13.47 7.85 -36.99
N SER A 420 -14.80 7.75 -37.04
CA SER A 420 -15.55 6.95 -36.06
C SER A 420 -15.34 5.44 -36.28
N CYS A 421 -15.44 4.64 -35.21
CA CYS A 421 -15.31 3.18 -35.30
C CYS A 421 -16.43 2.55 -36.15
N ASP A 422 -17.62 3.15 -36.14
CA ASP A 422 -18.77 2.66 -36.90
C ASP A 422 -18.58 2.87 -38.41
N ASP A 423 -18.07 4.04 -38.82
CA ASP A 423 -17.77 4.34 -40.23
C ASP A 423 -16.71 3.39 -40.79
N LEU A 424 -15.65 3.14 -40.00
CA LEU A 424 -14.61 2.18 -40.35
C LEU A 424 -15.17 0.76 -40.44
N SER A 425 -16.05 0.35 -39.53
CA SER A 425 -16.67 -0.98 -39.60
C SER A 425 -17.48 -1.19 -40.88
N LEU A 426 -18.12 -0.14 -41.40
CA LEU A 426 -18.87 -0.18 -42.66
C LEU A 426 -17.95 -0.26 -43.88
N GLU A 427 -16.86 0.50 -43.88
CA GLU A 427 -15.86 0.50 -44.96
C GLU A 427 -15.19 -0.88 -45.11
N TYR A 428 -14.77 -1.48 -44.00
CA TYR A 428 -14.11 -2.79 -44.01
C TYR A 428 -15.08 -3.97 -43.99
N LYS A 429 -16.40 -3.74 -44.09
CA LYS A 429 -17.42 -4.80 -44.01
C LYS A 429 -17.22 -5.91 -45.07
N SER A 430 -16.74 -5.55 -46.25
CA SER A 430 -16.44 -6.48 -47.35
C SER A 430 -14.96 -6.91 -47.41
N ALA A 431 -14.10 -6.37 -46.54
CA ALA A 431 -12.69 -6.69 -46.51
C ALA A 431 -12.42 -7.96 -45.68
N SER A 432 -11.30 -8.62 -45.97
CA SER A 432 -10.84 -9.74 -45.14
C SER A 432 -10.08 -9.23 -43.90
N LEU A 433 -10.09 -10.01 -42.81
CA LEU A 433 -9.28 -9.72 -41.60
C LEU A 433 -7.79 -9.55 -41.92
N ARG A 434 -7.29 -10.28 -42.92
CA ARG A 434 -5.91 -10.14 -43.39
C ARG A 434 -5.67 -8.77 -44.02
N ALA A 435 -6.59 -8.31 -44.87
CA ALA A 435 -6.50 -7.00 -45.50
C ALA A 435 -6.55 -5.88 -44.45
N LEU A 436 -7.44 -5.98 -43.45
CA LEU A 436 -7.51 -5.04 -42.33
C LEU A 436 -6.17 -4.96 -41.56
N LYS A 437 -5.58 -6.11 -41.21
CA LYS A 437 -4.30 -6.16 -40.49
C LYS A 437 -3.15 -5.59 -41.31
N GLU A 438 -3.14 -5.83 -42.62
CA GLU A 438 -2.08 -5.33 -43.50
C GLU A 438 -2.15 -3.81 -43.66
N ASP A 439 -3.36 -3.28 -43.89
CA ASP A 439 -3.59 -1.84 -44.01
C ASP A 439 -3.31 -1.11 -42.69
N LEU A 440 -3.79 -1.64 -41.57
CA LEU A 440 -3.50 -1.09 -40.24
C LEU A 440 -1.98 -1.06 -39.97
N ALA A 441 -1.24 -2.11 -40.34
CA ALA A 441 0.21 -2.14 -40.16
C ALA A 441 0.90 -1.05 -40.98
N GLY A 442 0.46 -0.83 -42.23
CA GLY A 442 0.92 0.26 -43.08
C GLY A 442 0.66 1.63 -42.45
N ARG A 443 -0.57 1.90 -42.03
CA ARG A 443 -0.97 3.16 -41.37
C ARG A 443 -0.16 3.44 -40.11
N ILE A 444 0.06 2.44 -39.26
CA ILE A 444 0.90 2.57 -38.06
C ILE A 444 2.34 2.87 -38.45
N SER A 445 2.88 2.16 -39.45
CA SER A 445 4.26 2.35 -39.92
C SER A 445 4.50 3.78 -40.43
N ASP A 446 3.59 4.29 -41.26
CA ASP A 446 3.66 5.63 -41.84
C ASP A 446 3.55 6.71 -40.75
N HIS A 447 2.60 6.55 -39.83
CA HIS A 447 2.41 7.51 -38.74
C HIS A 447 3.62 7.54 -37.78
N LEU A 448 4.28 6.40 -37.55
CA LEU A 448 5.45 6.32 -36.67
C LEU A 448 6.77 6.66 -37.37
N GLN A 449 6.80 6.73 -38.71
CA GLN A 449 8.03 6.92 -39.47
C GLN A 449 8.79 8.18 -39.04
N GLY A 450 8.13 9.35 -39.07
CA GLY A 450 8.78 10.62 -38.72
C GLY A 450 9.25 10.67 -37.25
N ILE A 451 8.52 10.02 -36.34
CA ILE A 451 8.91 9.93 -34.92
C ILE A 451 10.16 9.05 -34.77
N ARG A 452 10.17 7.90 -35.44
CA ARG A 452 11.27 6.94 -35.42
C ARG A 452 12.54 7.51 -36.03
N GLU A 453 12.45 8.18 -37.18
CA GLU A 453 13.58 8.83 -37.83
C GLU A 453 14.19 9.92 -36.94
N ARG A 454 13.34 10.76 -36.33
CA ARG A 454 13.80 11.80 -35.41
C ARG A 454 14.42 11.22 -34.15
N TYR A 455 13.88 10.11 -33.63
CA TYR A 455 14.45 9.39 -32.50
C TYR A 455 15.87 8.90 -32.83
N TYR A 456 16.08 8.22 -33.95
CA TYR A 456 17.41 7.74 -34.34
C TYR A 456 18.37 8.89 -34.62
N SER A 457 17.92 9.93 -35.32
CA SER A 457 18.71 11.13 -35.55
C SER A 457 19.19 11.77 -34.25
N LEU A 458 18.36 11.81 -33.21
CA LEU A 458 18.73 12.36 -31.90
C LEU A 458 19.64 11.43 -31.08
N MET A 459 19.50 10.11 -31.25
CA MET A 459 20.31 9.12 -30.54
C MET A 459 21.69 8.93 -31.17
N GLU A 460 21.81 9.14 -32.48
CA GLU A 460 23.09 9.10 -33.22
C GLU A 460 23.87 10.41 -33.14
N ASP A 461 23.19 11.50 -32.77
CA ASP A 461 23.82 12.80 -32.59
C ASP A 461 24.74 12.83 -31.36
N ASN A 462 26.05 12.80 -31.60
CA ASN A 462 27.08 12.91 -30.57
C ASN A 462 27.44 14.38 -30.22
N SER A 463 26.67 15.36 -30.70
CA SER A 463 26.89 16.80 -30.41
C SER A 463 26.71 17.17 -28.93
N GLY A 464 26.14 16.28 -28.11
CA GLY A 464 25.75 16.56 -26.72
C GLY A 464 24.43 17.33 -26.61
N TYR A 465 23.66 17.46 -27.69
CA TYR A 465 22.37 18.16 -27.67
C TYR A 465 21.43 17.66 -26.57
N LEU A 466 21.27 16.35 -26.39
CA LEU A 466 20.42 15.77 -25.34
C LEU A 466 20.88 16.17 -23.92
N ASP A 467 22.19 16.24 -23.69
CA ASP A 467 22.75 16.68 -22.41
C ASP A 467 22.44 18.15 -22.17
N THR A 468 22.57 19.00 -23.20
CA THR A 468 22.25 20.43 -23.08
C THR A 468 20.77 20.67 -22.77
N VAL A 469 19.86 19.95 -23.43
CA VAL A 469 18.41 20.05 -23.17
C VAL A 469 18.07 19.53 -21.78
N THR A 470 18.69 18.42 -21.36
CA THR A 470 18.49 17.84 -20.02
C THR A 470 18.96 18.80 -18.92
N GLU A 471 20.13 19.42 -19.11
CA GLU A 471 20.68 20.40 -18.16
C GLU A 471 19.80 21.66 -18.08
N GLN A 472 19.37 22.20 -19.22
CA GLN A 472 18.45 23.35 -19.26
C GLN A 472 17.11 23.03 -18.56
N GLY A 473 16.54 21.84 -18.82
CA GLY A 473 15.33 21.37 -18.16
C GLY A 473 15.51 21.20 -16.65
N ALA A 474 16.64 20.64 -16.22
CA ALA A 474 16.98 20.45 -14.82
C ALA A 474 17.15 21.80 -14.09
N GLN A 475 17.79 22.78 -14.73
CA GLN A 475 17.96 24.12 -14.18
C GLN A 475 16.60 24.82 -14.00
N ALA A 476 15.74 24.78 -15.02
CA ALA A 476 14.41 25.36 -14.95
C ALA A 476 13.54 24.69 -13.88
N ALA A 477 13.54 23.35 -13.82
CA ALA A 477 12.82 22.59 -12.81
C ALA A 477 13.33 22.89 -11.39
N ARG A 478 14.65 22.94 -11.18
CA ARG A 478 15.25 23.26 -9.88
C ARG A 478 14.90 24.67 -9.43
N ALA A 479 14.98 25.65 -10.31
CA ALA A 479 14.61 27.03 -10.00
C ALA A 479 13.15 27.15 -9.55
N ASN A 480 12.22 26.45 -10.24
CA ASN A 480 10.81 26.39 -9.86
C ASN A 480 10.62 25.67 -8.51
N ALA A 481 11.22 24.50 -8.35
CA ALA A 481 11.11 23.70 -7.13
C ALA A 481 11.68 24.42 -5.89
N ASP A 482 12.77 25.16 -6.05
CA ASP A 482 13.39 25.93 -4.97
C ASP A 482 12.47 27.00 -4.40
N VAL A 483 11.62 27.62 -5.22
CA VAL A 483 10.61 28.59 -4.76
C VAL A 483 9.61 27.91 -3.82
N THR A 484 9.07 26.77 -4.22
CA THR A 484 8.11 26.02 -3.41
C THR A 484 8.78 25.44 -2.15
N MET A 485 9.99 24.91 -2.27
CA MET A 485 10.73 24.35 -1.13
C MET A 485 11.07 25.40 -0.08
N LYS A 486 11.37 26.64 -0.48
CA LYS A 486 11.55 27.76 0.47
C LYS A 486 10.26 28.05 1.25
N GLN A 487 9.10 28.02 0.59
CA GLN A 487 7.81 28.21 1.25
C GLN A 487 7.51 27.07 2.24
N ILE A 488 7.73 25.82 1.84
CA ILE A 488 7.54 24.64 2.68
C ILE A 488 8.45 24.70 3.91
N ARG A 489 9.76 24.91 3.73
CA ARG A 489 10.73 24.97 4.84
C ARG A 489 10.37 26.07 5.83
N LYS A 490 10.05 27.27 5.34
CA LYS A 490 9.60 28.38 6.19
C LYS A 490 8.34 28.02 6.98
N ALA A 491 7.36 27.37 6.36
CA ALA A 491 6.12 27.00 7.04
C ALA A 491 6.30 25.87 8.07
N MET A 492 7.25 24.96 7.83
CA MET A 492 7.61 23.88 8.75
C MET A 492 8.61 24.29 9.84
N GLY A 493 9.23 25.47 9.74
CA GLY A 493 10.26 25.94 10.65
C GLY A 493 11.64 25.28 10.46
N LEU A 494 11.97 24.91 9.21
CA LEU A 494 13.25 24.29 8.81
C LEU A 494 14.22 25.26 8.16
#